data_AF-A0A7Z1DS59-F1
#
_entry.id   AF-A0A7Z1DS59-F1
#
_cell.length_a   1.000
_cell.length_b   1.000
_cell.length_c   1.000
_cell.angle_alpha   90.00
_cell.angle_beta   90.00
_cell.angle_gamma   90.00
#
_symmetry.space_group_name_H-M   'P 1'
#
loop_
_entity.id
_entity.type
_entity.pdbx_description
1 polymer ?
#
loop_
_entity_poly.entity_id
_entity_poly.type
_entity_poly.pdbx_seq_one_letter_code
_entity_poly.pdbx_strand_id
1 'polypeptide(L)'
;MFKGRIFSLTILAGCSLVLAACASQPKTLALSDYGSYRCGQLDIRVAPAEDGQLLGLEYLDRRVLLKPSPTDTGALYVAPGDTSTRFLAEGKRATLTLKGDLLPECLEPGAIESQFEAIGADPDWSALIENNRMTLTPPYQQQALNEIWLTETLANRHGRTFEAKTEAQSLEVRVAHQLCEVGLDKRQYPSQIRLTLDGNSFEGCGGDRERLFRGVQWVVEDLAGAGLIDRSMVTLQFLGNGRVAGRASCNRFMGNYRLSDDGLSFSTLGSTMMACAPSLMNQERKYLELLGQVVDGRIGRQGELLLETGNGEVIKAFPATTDNL
;
A
#
# COMPACT_ATOMS: atom_id res chain seq x y z
N MET A 1 6.41 99.04 -14.07
CA MET A 1 5.00 98.90 -13.62
C MET A 1 4.37 97.77 -14.42
N PHE A 2 4.45 96.53 -13.94
CA PHE A 2 3.51 95.43 -14.21
C PHE A 2 3.82 94.30 -13.22
N LYS A 3 2.84 93.96 -12.40
CA LYS A 3 2.88 92.98 -11.32
C LYS A 3 2.75 91.57 -11.89
N GLY A 4 3.51 90.62 -11.38
CA GLY A 4 3.26 89.18 -11.53
C GLY A 4 3.36 88.48 -10.17
N ARG A 5 2.22 88.28 -9.51
CA ARG A 5 2.08 87.46 -8.29
C ARG A 5 2.19 85.99 -8.69
N ILE A 6 3.12 85.25 -8.10
CA ILE A 6 3.17 83.78 -8.19
C ILE A 6 2.54 83.22 -6.91
N PHE A 7 1.47 82.46 -7.07
CA PHE A 7 0.79 81.72 -6.01
C PHE A 7 1.54 80.42 -5.74
N SER A 8 1.86 80.15 -4.47
CA SER A 8 2.36 78.87 -3.99
C SER A 8 1.24 77.82 -4.01
N LEU A 9 1.45 76.71 -4.71
CA LEU A 9 0.65 75.49 -4.60
C LEU A 9 1.49 74.45 -3.85
N THR A 10 1.15 74.18 -2.60
CA THR A 10 1.77 73.13 -1.80
C THR A 10 0.95 71.84 -1.97
N ILE A 11 1.49 70.85 -2.67
CA ILE A 11 0.87 69.54 -2.84
C ILE A 11 1.37 68.64 -1.70
N LEU A 12 0.49 68.30 -0.75
CA LEU A 12 0.74 67.24 0.23
C LEU A 12 0.61 65.88 -0.47
N ALA A 13 1.73 65.18 -0.68
CA ALA A 13 1.73 63.77 -1.05
C ALA A 13 1.53 62.92 0.22
N GLY A 14 0.29 62.44 0.43
CA GLY A 14 -0.02 61.44 1.44
C GLY A 14 0.58 60.09 1.04
N CYS A 15 1.60 59.65 1.76
CA CYS A 15 2.24 58.35 1.58
C CYS A 15 1.36 57.28 2.25
N SER A 16 0.50 56.63 1.47
CA SER A 16 -0.29 55.48 1.92
C SER A 16 0.63 54.25 2.04
N LEU A 17 1.06 53.93 3.26
CA LEU A 17 1.68 52.63 3.56
C LEU A 17 0.63 51.53 3.41
N VAL A 18 0.67 50.84 2.27
CA VAL A 18 -0.02 49.56 2.10
C VAL A 18 0.77 48.51 2.86
N LEU A 19 0.28 48.11 4.03
CA LEU A 19 0.73 46.89 4.71
C LEU A 19 0.35 45.71 3.80
N ALA A 20 1.32 45.23 3.03
CA ALA A 20 1.22 43.94 2.35
C ALA A 20 1.17 42.87 3.44
N ALA A 21 -0.03 42.36 3.74
CA ALA A 21 -0.18 41.13 4.47
C ALA A 21 0.45 40.02 3.61
N CYS A 22 1.61 39.50 4.04
CA CYS A 22 2.13 38.27 3.50
C CYS A 22 1.10 37.18 3.78
N ALA A 23 0.30 36.83 2.77
CA ALA A 23 -0.42 35.58 2.78
C ALA A 23 0.64 34.47 2.87
N SER A 24 0.71 33.83 4.04
CA SER A 24 1.44 32.59 4.23
C SER A 24 1.04 31.62 3.14
N GLN A 25 1.99 31.24 2.28
CA GLN A 25 1.80 30.16 1.31
C GLN A 25 1.24 28.95 2.07
N PRO A 26 0.26 28.21 1.51
CA PRO A 26 -0.19 26.98 2.14
C PRO A 26 1.03 26.08 2.35
N LYS A 27 1.13 25.48 3.55
CA LYS A 27 2.12 24.44 3.89
C LYS A 27 2.29 23.55 2.67
N THR A 28 3.51 23.48 2.13
CA THR A 28 3.86 22.53 1.09
C THR A 28 3.31 21.17 1.52
N LEU A 29 2.38 20.65 0.73
CA LEU A 29 1.84 19.31 0.86
C LEU A 29 3.03 18.38 1.10
N ALA A 30 3.07 17.68 2.24
CA ALA A 30 4.08 16.66 2.53
C ALA A 30 3.77 15.39 1.72
N LEU A 31 3.53 15.57 0.42
CA LEU A 31 3.33 14.54 -0.56
C LEU A 31 4.70 14.02 -1.02
N SER A 32 4.63 12.85 -1.62
CA SER A 32 5.73 12.26 -2.29
C SER A 32 6.32 13.13 -3.39
N ASP A 33 7.66 13.16 -3.48
CA ASP A 33 8.37 13.71 -4.64
C ASP A 33 8.01 12.98 -5.95
N TYR A 34 7.54 11.73 -5.86
CA TYR A 34 7.07 10.93 -6.99
C TYR A 34 5.57 11.14 -7.31
N GLY A 35 4.81 11.82 -6.44
CA GLY A 35 3.36 12.00 -6.58
C GLY A 35 2.56 10.69 -6.68
N SER A 36 3.13 9.57 -6.25
CA SER A 36 2.54 8.23 -6.38
C SER A 36 2.90 7.35 -5.20
N TYR A 37 1.97 6.46 -4.85
CA TYR A 37 2.15 5.47 -3.80
C TYR A 37 1.59 4.12 -4.23
N ARG A 38 2.08 3.06 -3.60
CA ARG A 38 1.54 1.71 -3.71
C ARG A 38 0.98 1.27 -2.36
N CYS A 39 -0.31 1.00 -2.30
CA CYS A 39 -1.05 0.58 -1.12
C CYS A 39 -1.41 -0.92 -1.26
N GLY A 40 -0.47 -1.81 -0.95
CA GLY A 40 -0.59 -3.24 -1.31
C GLY A 40 -0.41 -3.46 -2.82
N GLN A 41 -1.43 -4.00 -3.48
CA GLN A 41 -1.48 -4.15 -4.93
C GLN A 41 -2.07 -2.94 -5.67
N LEU A 42 -2.55 -1.92 -4.95
CA LEU A 42 -3.15 -0.73 -5.56
C LEU A 42 -2.11 0.37 -5.77
N ASP A 43 -1.89 0.77 -7.02
CA ASP A 43 -1.16 1.98 -7.34
C ASP A 43 -2.10 3.19 -7.32
N ILE A 44 -1.67 4.25 -6.64
CA ILE A 44 -2.38 5.52 -6.57
C ILE A 44 -1.49 6.67 -7.04
N ARG A 45 -2.09 7.69 -7.65
CA ARG A 45 -1.45 9.00 -7.85
C ARG A 45 -2.17 10.07 -7.07
N VAL A 46 -1.40 11.01 -6.55
CA VAL A 46 -1.92 12.06 -5.69
C VAL A 46 -1.32 13.39 -6.15
N ALA A 47 -2.19 14.31 -6.56
CA ALA A 47 -1.77 15.60 -7.10
C ALA A 47 -2.72 16.72 -6.65
N PRO A 48 -2.23 17.95 -6.44
CA PRO A 48 -3.11 19.11 -6.25
C PRO A 48 -4.09 19.25 -7.43
N ALA A 49 -5.34 19.61 -7.13
CA ALA A 49 -6.29 20.03 -8.17
C ALA A 49 -5.90 21.39 -8.75
N GLU A 50 -6.51 21.76 -9.89
CA GLU A 50 -6.22 23.01 -10.60
C GLU A 50 -6.43 24.27 -9.75
N ASP A 51 -7.37 24.22 -8.79
CA ASP A 51 -7.67 25.31 -7.85
C ASP A 51 -6.68 25.40 -6.67
N GLY A 52 -5.79 24.41 -6.52
CA GLY A 52 -4.81 24.29 -5.43
C GLY A 52 -5.41 24.04 -4.04
N GLN A 53 -6.73 23.93 -3.91
CA GLN A 53 -7.43 23.74 -2.63
C GLN A 53 -7.79 22.29 -2.37
N LEU A 54 -7.95 21.51 -3.44
CA LEU A 54 -8.30 20.10 -3.38
C LEU A 54 -7.11 19.21 -3.74
N LEU A 55 -7.18 17.98 -3.28
CA LEU A 55 -6.25 16.92 -3.64
C LEU A 55 -6.95 15.91 -4.55
N GLY A 56 -6.44 15.71 -5.76
CA GLY A 56 -6.87 14.65 -6.65
C GLY A 56 -6.19 13.33 -6.27
N LEU A 57 -6.99 12.32 -5.93
CA LEU A 57 -6.58 10.94 -5.73
C LEU A 57 -7.04 10.13 -6.94
N GLU A 58 -6.08 9.57 -7.68
CA GLU A 58 -6.33 8.75 -8.87
C GLU A 58 -5.97 7.28 -8.62
N TYR A 59 -6.88 6.36 -8.96
CA TYR A 59 -6.70 4.91 -8.86
C TYR A 59 -7.68 4.19 -9.78
N LEU A 60 -7.30 3.06 -10.40
CA LEU A 60 -8.18 2.22 -11.24
C LEU A 60 -9.08 3.00 -12.22
N ASP A 61 -8.49 3.96 -12.95
CA ASP A 61 -9.17 4.88 -13.88
C ASP A 61 -10.23 5.81 -13.25
N ARG A 62 -10.25 5.91 -11.92
CA ARG A 62 -11.11 6.81 -11.15
C ARG A 62 -10.29 7.95 -10.59
N ARG A 63 -10.91 9.13 -10.54
CA ARG A 63 -10.38 10.31 -9.83
C ARG A 63 -11.37 10.75 -8.76
N VAL A 64 -10.90 10.90 -7.54
CA VAL A 64 -11.65 11.42 -6.39
C VAL A 64 -11.00 12.71 -5.93
N LEU A 65 -11.78 13.77 -5.74
CA LEU A 65 -11.30 15.01 -5.14
C LEU A 65 -11.47 14.94 -3.63
N LEU A 66 -10.41 15.26 -2.89
CA LEU A 66 -10.39 15.27 -1.43
C LEU A 66 -10.17 16.71 -0.94
N LYS A 67 -10.87 17.07 0.14
CA LYS A 67 -10.72 18.35 0.83
C LYS A 67 -9.85 18.18 2.09
N PRO A 68 -9.02 19.18 2.45
CA PRO A 68 -8.36 19.18 3.74
C PRO A 68 -9.38 19.04 4.87
N SER A 69 -9.08 18.23 5.87
CA SER A 69 -9.91 18.14 7.07
C SER A 69 -9.78 19.43 7.88
N PRO A 70 -10.88 20.11 8.23
CA PRO A 70 -10.83 21.37 8.99
C PRO A 70 -10.51 21.15 10.49
N THR A 71 -10.64 19.92 10.99
CA THR A 71 -10.48 19.58 12.41
C THR A 71 -9.13 18.95 12.74
N ASP A 72 -8.27 18.76 11.74
CA ASP A 72 -7.00 18.08 11.90
C ASP A 72 -5.85 19.04 11.62
N THR A 73 -4.84 19.08 12.50
CA THR A 73 -3.63 19.89 12.29
C THR A 73 -2.63 19.22 11.35
N GLY A 74 -2.92 17.96 10.94
CA GLY A 74 -2.14 17.16 10.02
C GLY A 74 -2.52 17.31 8.53
N ALA A 75 -1.82 16.56 7.69
CA ALA A 75 -2.06 16.48 6.23
C ALA A 75 -3.19 15.47 5.89
N LEU A 76 -4.31 15.55 6.62
CA LEU A 76 -5.49 14.69 6.41
C LEU A 76 -6.43 15.29 5.36
N TYR A 77 -6.81 14.48 4.39
CA TYR A 77 -7.75 14.80 3.32
C TYR A 77 -8.93 13.82 3.32
N VAL A 78 -10.13 14.33 3.09
CA VAL A 78 -11.40 13.57 3.15
C VAL A 78 -12.25 13.83 1.92
N ALA A 79 -12.90 12.79 1.39
CA ALA A 79 -13.80 12.95 0.25
C ALA A 79 -15.07 13.76 0.63
N PRO A 80 -15.47 14.77 -0.16
CA PRO A 80 -16.70 15.51 0.09
C PRO A 80 -17.93 14.60 0.03
N GLY A 81 -18.73 14.58 1.10
CA GLY A 81 -19.93 13.76 1.17
C GLY A 81 -19.69 12.28 1.47
N ASP A 82 -18.43 11.82 1.51
CA ASP A 82 -18.05 10.46 1.89
C ASP A 82 -16.91 10.52 2.92
N THR A 83 -17.27 10.43 4.20
CA THR A 83 -16.29 10.44 5.29
C THR A 83 -15.58 9.10 5.47
N SER A 84 -15.92 8.07 4.69
CA SER A 84 -15.28 6.76 4.72
C SER A 84 -14.08 6.66 3.76
N THR A 85 -13.88 7.67 2.91
CA THR A 85 -12.70 7.81 2.05
C THR A 85 -11.78 8.91 2.59
N ARG A 86 -10.58 8.52 3.03
CA ARG A 86 -9.62 9.39 3.73
C ARG A 86 -8.19 9.11 3.30
N PHE A 87 -7.39 10.14 3.18
CA PHE A 87 -5.98 10.06 2.83
C PHE A 87 -5.16 10.93 3.79
N LEU A 88 -4.20 10.34 4.47
CA LEU A 88 -3.26 11.04 5.36
C LEU A 88 -1.85 10.90 4.78
N ALA A 89 -1.27 12.03 4.36
CA ALA A 89 0.08 12.07 3.79
C ALA A 89 1.15 12.21 4.89
N GLU A 90 2.18 11.37 4.84
CA GLU A 90 3.30 11.36 5.78
C GLU A 90 4.65 11.24 5.03
N GLY A 91 4.84 12.07 4.00
CA GLY A 91 6.05 12.07 3.16
C GLY A 91 6.18 10.77 2.36
N LYS A 92 7.15 9.93 2.77
CA LYS A 92 7.46 8.65 2.10
C LYS A 92 6.38 7.57 2.24
N ARG A 93 5.43 7.80 3.16
CA ARG A 93 4.33 6.90 3.48
C ARG A 93 3.03 7.68 3.51
N ALA A 94 1.93 6.96 3.43
CA ALA A 94 0.60 7.52 3.64
C ALA A 94 -0.37 6.45 4.16
N THR A 95 -1.42 6.90 4.83
CA THR A 95 -2.55 6.05 5.18
C THR A 95 -3.72 6.35 4.26
N LEU A 96 -4.27 5.32 3.61
CA LEU A 96 -5.44 5.44 2.75
C LEU A 96 -6.56 4.53 3.24
N THR A 97 -7.73 5.12 3.47
CA THR A 97 -9.00 4.39 3.64
C THR A 97 -9.85 4.67 2.40
N LEU A 98 -10.32 3.63 1.71
CA LEU A 98 -11.23 3.74 0.57
C LEU A 98 -12.57 3.10 0.91
N LYS A 99 -13.66 3.86 0.81
CA LYS A 99 -15.03 3.36 1.06
C LYS A 99 -15.14 2.58 2.40
N GLY A 100 -14.38 2.99 3.41
CA GLY A 100 -14.31 2.35 4.75
C GLY A 100 -13.34 1.19 4.92
N ASP A 101 -12.62 0.75 3.87
CA ASP A 101 -11.54 -0.23 3.99
C ASP A 101 -10.18 0.47 4.13
N LEU A 102 -9.50 0.21 5.25
CA LEU A 102 -8.15 0.71 5.51
C LEU A 102 -7.15 -0.15 4.71
N LEU A 103 -6.52 0.43 3.70
CA LEU A 103 -5.56 -0.29 2.86
C LEU A 103 -4.23 -0.52 3.59
N PRO A 104 -3.37 -1.44 3.11
CA PRO A 104 -1.99 -1.50 3.56
C PRO A 104 -1.29 -0.15 3.37
N GLU A 105 -0.33 0.17 4.24
CA GLU A 105 0.39 1.45 4.24
C GLU A 105 0.83 1.84 2.82
N CYS A 106 0.46 3.02 2.36
CA CYS A 106 0.80 3.46 1.02
C CYS A 106 2.28 3.86 1.01
N LEU A 107 3.09 3.18 0.21
CA LEU A 107 4.53 3.42 0.14
C LEU A 107 4.87 4.11 -1.16
N GLU A 108 5.70 5.13 -1.10
CA GLU A 108 6.36 5.63 -2.31
C GLU A 108 7.16 4.54 -3.02
N PRO A 109 7.45 4.71 -4.32
CA PRO A 109 8.37 3.83 -5.03
C PRO A 109 9.68 3.58 -4.26
N GLY A 110 9.93 2.31 -3.97
CA GLY A 110 11.11 1.85 -3.25
C GLY A 110 11.08 2.04 -1.73
N ALA A 111 10.12 2.77 -1.15
CA ALA A 111 10.05 2.95 0.30
C ALA A 111 9.69 1.63 1.02
N ILE A 112 9.97 1.55 2.32
CA ILE A 112 9.60 0.41 3.16
C ILE A 112 8.58 0.83 4.21
N GLU A 113 7.86 -0.15 4.72
CA GLU A 113 6.88 -0.04 5.79
C GLU A 113 7.50 0.62 7.04
N SER A 114 6.66 1.29 7.82
CA SER A 114 7.04 1.88 9.12
C SER A 114 7.58 0.84 10.10
N GLN A 115 7.02 -0.37 10.04
CA GLN A 115 7.49 -1.57 10.72
C GLN A 115 7.84 -2.61 9.65
N PHE A 116 9.15 -2.78 9.42
CA PHE A 116 9.65 -3.64 8.35
C PHE A 116 10.36 -4.86 8.93
N GLU A 117 9.80 -6.04 8.69
CA GLU A 117 10.38 -7.31 9.08
C GLU A 117 11.17 -7.94 7.93
N ALA A 118 12.32 -8.51 8.23
CA ALA A 118 13.14 -9.27 7.30
C ALA A 118 13.63 -10.57 7.95
N ILE A 119 13.73 -11.63 7.15
CA ILE A 119 14.16 -12.96 7.60
C ILE A 119 15.06 -13.64 6.57
N GLY A 120 15.97 -14.47 7.05
CA GLY A 120 16.69 -15.47 6.27
C GLY A 120 16.56 -16.86 6.88
N ALA A 121 16.71 -17.90 6.05
CA ALA A 121 16.49 -19.29 6.46
C ALA A 121 17.76 -20.18 6.43
N ASP A 122 18.79 -19.77 5.68
CA ASP A 122 20.05 -20.52 5.62
C ASP A 122 21.23 -19.57 5.35
N PRO A 123 21.95 -19.13 6.41
CA PRO A 123 21.63 -19.32 7.83
C PRO A 123 20.36 -18.58 8.26
N ASP A 124 19.84 -18.96 9.43
CA ASP A 124 18.71 -18.27 10.05
C ASP A 124 19.14 -16.89 10.58
N TRP A 125 18.38 -15.85 10.25
CA TRP A 125 18.55 -14.53 10.81
C TRP A 125 17.23 -13.76 10.70
N SER A 126 17.05 -12.73 11.53
CA SER A 126 15.86 -11.88 11.49
C SER A 126 16.20 -10.44 11.82
N ALA A 127 15.50 -9.50 11.19
CA ALA A 127 15.62 -8.09 11.49
C ALA A 127 14.24 -7.43 11.56
N LEU A 128 14.06 -6.54 12.53
CA LEU A 128 12.92 -5.65 12.64
C LEU A 128 13.43 -4.22 12.55
N ILE A 129 12.99 -3.47 11.55
CA ILE A 129 13.32 -2.07 11.34
C ILE A 129 12.10 -1.21 11.66
N GLU A 130 12.23 -0.35 12.65
CA GLU A 130 11.20 0.60 13.09
C GLU A 130 11.83 1.98 13.26
N ASN A 131 11.33 2.99 12.54
CA ASN A 131 11.81 4.37 12.66
C ASN A 131 13.35 4.52 12.55
N ASN A 132 13.96 3.86 11.57
CA ASN A 132 15.43 3.79 11.37
C ASN A 132 16.21 3.15 12.52
N ARG A 133 15.54 2.43 13.43
CA ARG A 133 16.17 1.59 14.44
C ARG A 133 15.96 0.15 14.06
N MET A 134 16.99 -0.67 14.20
CA MET A 134 16.95 -2.08 13.88
C MET A 134 17.21 -2.93 15.12
N THR A 135 16.42 -3.98 15.26
CA THR A 135 16.74 -5.15 16.09
C THR A 135 17.13 -6.29 15.14
N LEU A 136 18.31 -6.88 15.32
CA LEU A 136 18.87 -7.91 14.45
C LEU A 136 19.23 -9.15 15.27
N THR A 137 18.67 -10.29 14.93
CA THR A 137 19.21 -11.61 15.33
C THR A 137 20.19 -12.04 14.24
N PRO A 138 21.51 -12.03 14.50
CA PRO A 138 22.51 -12.27 13.47
C PRO A 138 22.56 -13.75 13.05
N PRO A 139 23.03 -14.04 11.84
CA PRO A 139 23.25 -15.42 11.41
C PRO A 139 24.25 -16.14 12.32
N TYR A 140 23.95 -17.41 12.62
CA TYR A 140 24.73 -18.29 13.51
C TYR A 140 24.81 -17.83 14.99
N GLN A 141 24.11 -16.76 15.36
CA GLN A 141 24.15 -16.20 16.70
C GLN A 141 22.74 -16.14 17.29
N GLN A 142 22.62 -16.54 18.56
CA GLN A 142 21.32 -16.53 19.25
C GLN A 142 21.03 -15.17 19.91
N GLN A 143 22.04 -14.31 20.07
CA GLN A 143 21.88 -13.05 20.77
C GLN A 143 21.49 -11.93 19.81
N ALA A 144 20.33 -11.32 20.05
CA ALA A 144 19.87 -10.16 19.30
C ALA A 144 20.69 -8.91 19.64
N LEU A 145 20.98 -8.13 18.60
CA LEU A 145 21.55 -6.80 18.64
C LEU A 145 20.40 -5.80 18.55
N ASN A 146 20.23 -4.97 19.57
CA ASN A 146 19.11 -4.05 19.67
C ASN A 146 19.55 -2.61 19.42
N GLU A 147 18.57 -1.77 19.07
CA GLU A 147 18.74 -0.31 18.96
C GLU A 147 19.83 0.14 17.97
N ILE A 148 20.06 -0.64 16.91
CA ILE A 148 21.00 -0.27 15.85
C ILE A 148 20.42 0.89 15.05
N TRP A 149 21.07 2.05 15.10
CA TRP A 149 20.67 3.23 14.33
C TRP A 149 21.12 3.11 12.88
N LEU A 150 20.15 3.04 11.98
CA LEU A 150 20.37 2.95 10.55
C LEU A 150 20.44 4.35 9.92
N THR A 151 21.38 4.52 8.99
CA THR A 151 21.43 5.65 8.07
C THR A 151 21.00 5.18 6.69
N GLU A 152 19.97 5.79 6.12
CA GLU A 152 19.60 5.56 4.72
C GLU A 152 20.65 6.19 3.80
N THR A 153 21.40 5.39 3.04
CA THR A 153 22.48 5.86 2.16
C THR A 153 22.08 5.88 0.68
N LEU A 154 21.06 5.12 0.29
CA LEU A 154 20.52 5.12 -1.06
C LEU A 154 19.00 4.94 -1.05
N ALA A 155 18.32 5.76 -1.85
CA ALA A 155 16.88 5.67 -2.07
C ALA A 155 16.51 5.97 -3.52
N ASN A 156 15.82 5.03 -4.16
CA ASN A 156 15.30 5.19 -5.52
C ASN A 156 14.04 4.34 -5.71
N ARG A 157 13.41 4.39 -6.89
CA ARG A 157 12.17 3.64 -7.16
C ARG A 157 12.26 2.11 -7.03
N HIS A 158 13.46 1.54 -6.98
CA HIS A 158 13.69 0.10 -6.93
C HIS A 158 14.00 -0.44 -5.53
N GLY A 159 14.38 0.43 -4.59
CA GLY A 159 14.83 -0.02 -3.29
C GLY A 159 15.48 1.03 -2.41
N ARG A 160 15.96 0.55 -1.26
CA ARG A 160 16.66 1.34 -0.24
C ARG A 160 17.92 0.61 0.21
N THR A 161 18.91 1.36 0.65
CA THR A 161 20.08 0.83 1.35
C THR A 161 20.24 1.57 2.67
N PHE A 162 20.45 0.79 3.72
CA PHE A 162 20.71 1.26 5.06
C PHE A 162 22.09 0.81 5.50
N GLU A 163 22.82 1.67 6.17
CA GLU A 163 24.12 1.37 6.76
C GLU A 163 24.12 1.71 8.25
N ALA A 164 24.87 0.93 9.02
CA ALA A 164 25.17 1.28 10.40
C ALA A 164 26.54 0.75 10.82
N LYS A 165 27.11 1.40 11.82
CA LYS A 165 28.36 0.97 12.47
C LYS A 165 28.14 0.97 13.97
N THR A 166 28.44 -0.16 14.59
CA THR A 166 28.54 -0.28 16.04
C THR A 166 30.02 -0.30 16.43
N GLU A 167 30.33 -0.36 17.72
CA GLU A 167 31.71 -0.53 18.18
C GLU A 167 32.33 -1.84 17.71
N ALA A 168 31.51 -2.87 17.46
CA ALA A 168 31.96 -4.23 17.16
C ALA A 168 31.76 -4.63 15.68
N GLN A 169 30.80 -4.03 14.98
CA GLN A 169 30.34 -4.53 13.68
C GLN A 169 30.01 -3.41 12.70
N SER A 170 30.27 -3.65 11.42
CA SER A 170 29.76 -2.84 10.31
C SER A 170 28.65 -3.60 9.59
N LEU A 171 27.53 -2.94 9.34
CA LEU A 171 26.39 -3.56 8.68
C LEU A 171 25.82 -2.71 7.55
N GLU A 172 25.27 -3.42 6.56
CA GLU A 172 24.51 -2.86 5.46
C GLU A 172 23.27 -3.73 5.22
N VAL A 173 22.12 -3.10 5.02
CA VAL A 173 20.86 -3.77 4.64
C VAL A 173 20.41 -3.18 3.31
N ARG A 174 20.39 -4.00 2.26
CA ARG A 174 19.81 -3.63 0.97
C ARG A 174 18.43 -4.26 0.83
N VAL A 175 17.44 -3.42 0.53
CA VAL A 175 16.05 -3.83 0.28
C VAL A 175 15.73 -3.56 -1.18
N ALA A 176 15.37 -4.61 -1.93
CA ALA A 176 14.91 -4.52 -3.32
C ALA A 176 13.44 -4.89 -3.42
N HIS A 177 12.64 -4.05 -4.10
CA HIS A 177 11.21 -4.26 -4.34
C HIS A 177 10.99 -5.32 -5.41
N GLN A 178 11.11 -6.57 -5.00
CA GLN A 178 10.95 -7.74 -5.85
C GLN A 178 10.39 -8.89 -5.02
N LEU A 179 9.40 -9.60 -5.59
CA LEU A 179 8.82 -10.78 -4.97
C LEU A 179 9.93 -11.77 -4.58
N CYS A 180 9.87 -12.20 -3.33
CA CYS A 180 10.89 -13.04 -2.70
C CYS A 180 10.24 -14.27 -2.08
N GLU A 181 10.90 -15.42 -2.19
CA GLU A 181 10.49 -16.68 -1.55
C GLU A 181 11.59 -17.14 -0.59
N VAL A 182 11.20 -17.53 0.63
CA VAL A 182 12.13 -18.02 1.65
C VAL A 182 11.58 -19.29 2.29
N GLY A 183 12.49 -20.17 2.71
CA GLY A 183 12.15 -21.44 3.36
C GLY A 183 11.71 -22.53 2.39
N LEU A 184 11.50 -23.74 2.94
CA LEU A 184 11.11 -24.93 2.17
C LEU A 184 9.66 -24.85 1.67
N ASP A 185 8.82 -24.18 2.43
CA ASP A 185 7.43 -23.86 2.12
C ASP A 185 7.29 -22.68 1.13
N LYS A 186 8.42 -22.05 0.75
CA LYS A 186 8.50 -20.98 -0.25
C LYS A 186 7.54 -19.82 0.09
N ARG A 187 7.59 -19.33 1.34
CA ARG A 187 6.74 -18.21 1.76
C ARG A 187 7.09 -16.96 0.98
N GLN A 188 6.08 -16.29 0.46
CA GLN A 188 6.26 -15.08 -0.34
C GLN A 188 6.23 -13.81 0.49
N TYR A 189 7.14 -12.89 0.15
CA TYR A 189 7.29 -11.55 0.70
C TYR A 189 7.45 -10.53 -0.43
N PRO A 190 7.09 -9.26 -0.21
CA PRO A 190 7.15 -8.23 -1.25
C PRO A 190 8.58 -7.79 -1.61
N SER A 191 9.57 -8.05 -0.76
CA SER A 191 10.95 -7.56 -0.97
C SER A 191 12.01 -8.64 -0.79
N GLN A 192 13.08 -8.53 -1.59
CA GLN A 192 14.34 -9.25 -1.40
C GLN A 192 15.28 -8.43 -0.53
N ILE A 193 16.00 -9.10 0.36
CA ILE A 193 16.88 -8.50 1.35
C ILE A 193 18.28 -9.09 1.24
N ARG A 194 19.26 -8.21 1.25
CA ARG A 194 20.66 -8.58 1.45
C ARG A 194 21.19 -7.89 2.70
N LEU A 195 21.49 -8.69 3.71
CA LEU A 195 22.21 -8.26 4.91
C LEU A 195 23.70 -8.49 4.69
N THR A 196 24.52 -7.45 4.84
CA THR A 196 25.98 -7.58 4.89
C THR A 196 26.45 -7.28 6.30
N LEU A 197 27.13 -8.23 6.96
CA LEU A 197 27.70 -8.08 8.29
C LEU A 197 29.20 -8.37 8.24
N ASP A 198 30.02 -7.36 8.55
CA ASP A 198 31.49 -7.43 8.54
C ASP A 198 32.06 -8.01 7.23
N GLY A 199 31.41 -7.67 6.11
CA GLY A 199 31.78 -8.12 4.76
C GLY A 199 31.15 -9.44 4.31
N ASN A 200 30.51 -10.20 5.21
CA ASN A 200 29.77 -11.42 4.85
C ASN A 200 28.33 -11.08 4.45
N SER A 201 27.82 -11.70 3.39
CA SER A 201 26.50 -11.40 2.84
C SER A 201 25.51 -12.55 3.04
N PHE A 202 24.31 -12.21 3.45
CA PHE A 202 23.22 -13.13 3.75
C PHE A 202 21.96 -12.66 3.01
N GLU A 203 21.36 -13.58 2.27
CA GLU A 203 20.13 -13.32 1.53
C GLU A 203 18.91 -13.59 2.42
N GLY A 204 17.81 -12.91 2.12
CA GLY A 204 16.55 -13.06 2.83
C GLY A 204 15.39 -12.35 2.13
N CYS A 205 14.25 -12.38 2.77
CA CYS A 205 13.02 -11.77 2.31
C CYS A 205 12.44 -10.84 3.38
N GLY A 206 11.62 -9.85 2.99
CA GLY A 206 11.03 -8.93 3.96
C GLY A 206 9.86 -8.09 3.47
N GLY A 207 9.25 -7.39 4.41
CA GLY A 207 8.04 -6.57 4.26
C GLY A 207 6.77 -7.31 4.66
N ASP A 208 5.65 -6.58 4.70
CA ASP A 208 4.36 -7.12 5.11
C ASP A 208 3.76 -8.02 3.99
N ARG A 209 3.54 -9.29 4.31
CA ARG A 209 3.01 -10.30 3.38
C ARG A 209 1.56 -10.01 2.96
N GLU A 210 0.77 -9.36 3.80
CA GLU A 210 -0.62 -9.00 3.49
C GLU A 210 -0.72 -8.09 2.26
N ARG A 211 0.33 -7.30 2.01
CA ARG A 211 0.42 -6.40 0.84
C ARG A 211 0.39 -7.14 -0.49
N LEU A 212 0.77 -8.42 -0.52
CA LEU A 212 0.73 -9.24 -1.72
C LEU A 212 -0.72 -9.47 -2.19
N PHE A 213 -1.66 -9.51 -1.25
CA PHE A 213 -3.06 -9.89 -1.51
C PHE A 213 -4.03 -8.72 -1.42
N ARG A 214 -3.72 -7.70 -0.61
CA ARG A 214 -4.63 -6.59 -0.31
C ARG A 214 -4.44 -5.39 -1.24
N GLY A 215 -5.44 -4.51 -1.28
CA GLY A 215 -5.42 -3.24 -2.03
C GLY A 215 -6.29 -3.24 -3.28
N VAL A 216 -6.50 -4.40 -3.90
CA VAL A 216 -7.29 -4.54 -5.13
C VAL A 216 -8.38 -5.60 -4.98
N GLN A 217 -9.37 -5.55 -5.86
CA GLN A 217 -10.25 -6.68 -6.10
C GLN A 217 -9.59 -7.60 -7.13
N TRP A 218 -9.54 -8.89 -6.83
CA TRP A 218 -9.10 -9.94 -7.74
C TRP A 218 -10.30 -10.45 -8.55
N VAL A 219 -10.14 -10.58 -9.85
CA VAL A 219 -11.14 -11.11 -10.78
C VAL A 219 -10.70 -12.51 -11.19
N VAL A 220 -11.51 -13.51 -10.86
CA VAL A 220 -11.22 -14.90 -11.19
C VAL A 220 -11.37 -15.11 -12.69
N GLU A 221 -10.44 -15.83 -13.29
CA GLU A 221 -10.46 -16.18 -14.72
C GLU A 221 -10.49 -17.70 -14.95
N ASP A 222 -9.95 -18.47 -14.01
CA ASP A 222 -9.93 -19.93 -14.05
C ASP A 222 -10.33 -20.52 -12.69
N LEU A 223 -11.18 -21.54 -12.74
CA LEU A 223 -11.74 -22.25 -11.60
C LEU A 223 -11.50 -23.76 -11.72
N ALA A 224 -10.36 -24.22 -11.20
CA ALA A 224 -9.88 -25.59 -11.26
C ALA A 224 -9.72 -26.09 -12.72
N GLY A 225 -9.00 -25.32 -13.55
CA GLY A 225 -8.72 -25.63 -14.95
C GLY A 225 -9.89 -25.42 -15.91
N ALA A 226 -11.01 -24.87 -15.41
CA ALA A 226 -12.17 -24.51 -16.19
C ALA A 226 -12.36 -22.99 -16.19
N GLY A 227 -12.58 -22.40 -17.37
CA GLY A 227 -12.96 -21.00 -17.48
C GLY A 227 -14.33 -20.70 -16.85
N LEU A 228 -14.65 -19.42 -16.74
CA LEU A 228 -15.95 -18.97 -16.23
C LEU A 228 -17.02 -18.94 -17.33
N ILE A 229 -18.29 -19.02 -16.92
CA ILE A 229 -19.43 -18.76 -17.80
C ILE A 229 -19.36 -17.33 -18.34
N ASP A 230 -19.60 -17.15 -19.63
CA ASP A 230 -19.62 -15.84 -20.29
C ASP A 230 -20.51 -14.83 -19.54
N ARG A 231 -20.00 -13.60 -19.39
CA ARG A 231 -20.68 -12.48 -18.70
C ARG A 231 -21.02 -12.76 -17.23
N SER A 232 -20.52 -13.85 -16.65
CA SER A 232 -20.45 -14.01 -15.19
C SER A 232 -19.21 -13.31 -14.65
N MET A 233 -19.27 -12.82 -13.41
CA MET A 233 -18.15 -12.18 -12.75
C MET A 233 -17.95 -12.79 -11.38
N VAL A 234 -16.79 -13.38 -11.16
CA VAL A 234 -16.37 -13.93 -9.88
C VAL A 234 -15.21 -13.09 -9.36
N THR A 235 -15.32 -12.59 -8.14
CA THR A 235 -14.34 -11.68 -7.55
C THR A 235 -14.00 -12.05 -6.13
N LEU A 236 -12.83 -11.61 -5.68
CA LEU A 236 -12.31 -11.80 -4.34
C LEU A 236 -11.58 -10.53 -3.90
N GLN A 237 -11.84 -10.03 -2.71
CA GLN A 237 -11.14 -8.88 -2.15
C GLN A 237 -10.72 -9.18 -0.72
N PHE A 238 -9.42 -9.04 -0.45
CA PHE A 238 -8.85 -9.12 0.89
C PHE A 238 -8.94 -7.74 1.54
N LEU A 239 -9.70 -7.64 2.62
CA LEU A 239 -9.99 -6.43 3.35
C LEU A 239 -9.22 -6.38 4.67
N GLY A 240 -9.19 -5.21 5.32
CA GLY A 240 -8.58 -5.06 6.63
C GLY A 240 -9.18 -5.98 7.69
N ASN A 241 -8.33 -6.34 8.67
CA ASN A 241 -8.65 -7.20 9.82
C ASN A 241 -9.03 -8.64 9.43
N GLY A 242 -8.35 -9.22 8.44
CA GLY A 242 -8.54 -10.62 8.04
C GLY A 242 -9.91 -10.90 7.43
N ARG A 243 -10.58 -9.89 6.86
CA ARG A 243 -11.90 -10.05 6.23
C ARG A 243 -11.77 -10.29 4.75
N VAL A 244 -12.69 -11.05 4.18
CA VAL A 244 -12.79 -11.26 2.74
C VAL A 244 -14.21 -10.97 2.27
N ALA A 245 -14.33 -10.41 1.06
CA ALA A 245 -15.61 -10.22 0.40
C ALA A 245 -15.46 -10.40 -1.11
N GLY A 246 -16.58 -10.57 -1.81
CA GLY A 246 -16.57 -10.62 -3.26
C GLY A 246 -17.90 -11.01 -3.86
N ARG A 247 -17.89 -11.30 -5.16
CA ARG A 247 -19.02 -11.85 -5.91
C ARG A 247 -18.70 -13.29 -6.30
N ALA A 248 -19.57 -14.21 -5.97
CA ALA A 248 -19.46 -15.62 -6.33
C ALA A 248 -20.33 -15.92 -7.55
N SER A 249 -20.17 -15.19 -8.66
CA SER A 249 -21.03 -15.26 -9.85
C SER A 249 -22.42 -14.63 -9.65
N CYS A 250 -23.36 -15.30 -8.98
CA CYS A 250 -24.71 -14.77 -8.76
C CYS A 250 -24.74 -13.86 -7.52
N ASN A 251 -24.33 -14.39 -6.38
CA ASN A 251 -24.44 -13.80 -5.07
C ASN A 251 -23.18 -13.07 -4.64
N ARG A 252 -23.34 -12.18 -3.67
CA ARG A 252 -22.21 -11.64 -2.92
C ARG A 252 -21.86 -12.62 -1.81
N PHE A 253 -20.60 -12.67 -1.43
CA PHE A 253 -20.14 -13.42 -0.28
C PHE A 253 -19.23 -12.58 0.61
N MET A 254 -19.10 -13.01 1.85
CA MET A 254 -18.26 -12.41 2.87
C MET A 254 -17.77 -13.49 3.84
N GLY A 255 -16.65 -13.24 4.47
CA GLY A 255 -16.10 -14.14 5.48
C GLY A 255 -14.80 -13.58 6.05
N ASN A 256 -13.97 -14.47 6.59
CA ASN A 256 -12.63 -14.14 7.03
C ASN A 256 -11.60 -15.03 6.33
N TYR A 257 -10.38 -14.51 6.23
CA TYR A 257 -9.21 -15.26 5.80
C TYR A 257 -8.14 -15.19 6.87
N ARG A 258 -7.20 -16.14 6.83
CA ARG A 258 -6.01 -16.15 7.67
C ARG A 258 -4.80 -16.40 6.79
N LEU A 259 -3.87 -15.44 6.79
CA LEU A 259 -2.52 -15.62 6.30
C LEU A 259 -1.63 -16.02 7.47
N SER A 260 -0.89 -17.11 7.30
CA SER A 260 0.05 -17.63 8.30
C SER A 260 1.32 -18.12 7.62
N ASP A 261 2.28 -18.61 8.40
CA ASP A 261 3.49 -19.21 7.83
C ASP A 261 3.16 -20.47 7.02
N ASP A 262 2.16 -21.23 7.44
CA ASP A 262 1.74 -22.49 6.79
C ASP A 262 0.90 -22.29 5.51
N GLY A 263 0.51 -21.04 5.20
CA GLY A 263 -0.28 -20.72 4.00
C GLY A 263 -1.42 -19.74 4.23
N LEU A 264 -2.40 -19.78 3.32
CA LEU A 264 -3.59 -18.92 3.31
C LEU A 264 -4.83 -19.81 3.39
N SER A 265 -5.78 -19.46 4.26
CA SER A 265 -7.03 -20.20 4.42
C SER A 265 -8.22 -19.26 4.61
N PHE A 266 -9.43 -19.79 4.38
CA PHE A 266 -10.68 -19.06 4.57
C PHE A 266 -11.54 -19.75 5.64
N SER A 267 -12.17 -18.96 6.50
CA SER A 267 -13.16 -19.46 7.44
C SER A 267 -14.51 -19.68 6.76
N THR A 268 -15.54 -20.06 7.53
CA THR A 268 -16.92 -20.14 7.04
C THR A 268 -17.32 -18.87 6.28
N LEU A 269 -17.76 -19.06 5.03
CA LEU A 269 -18.21 -18.00 4.13
C LEU A 269 -19.73 -17.88 4.21
N GLY A 270 -20.22 -16.65 4.38
CA GLY A 270 -21.64 -16.31 4.23
C GLY A 270 -21.91 -15.79 2.81
N SER A 271 -23.08 -16.10 2.25
CA SER A 271 -23.50 -15.61 0.95
C SER A 271 -24.96 -15.14 0.95
N THR A 272 -25.30 -14.22 0.05
CA THR A 272 -26.69 -13.80 -0.18
C THR A 272 -27.47 -14.91 -0.91
N MET A 273 -28.81 -14.81 -0.97
CA MET A 273 -29.69 -15.83 -1.57
C MET A 273 -30.52 -15.27 -2.74
N MET A 274 -29.89 -14.62 -3.70
CA MET A 274 -30.51 -14.26 -4.97
C MET A 274 -30.65 -15.51 -5.85
N ALA A 275 -31.77 -15.59 -6.57
CA ALA A 275 -32.01 -16.65 -7.54
C ALA A 275 -31.53 -16.22 -8.93
N CYS A 276 -30.53 -16.92 -9.47
CA CYS A 276 -30.06 -16.77 -10.85
C CYS A 276 -30.34 -18.04 -11.68
N ALA A 277 -29.95 -18.01 -12.95
CA ALA A 277 -29.97 -19.21 -13.80
C ALA A 277 -29.19 -20.38 -13.14
N PRO A 278 -29.64 -21.64 -13.30
CA PRO A 278 -29.02 -22.79 -12.66
C PRO A 278 -27.51 -22.92 -12.91
N SER A 279 -27.03 -22.55 -14.10
CA SER A 279 -25.60 -22.58 -14.44
C SER A 279 -24.77 -21.62 -13.58
N LEU A 280 -25.25 -20.40 -13.34
CA LEU A 280 -24.58 -19.42 -12.48
C LEU A 280 -24.56 -19.87 -11.01
N MET A 281 -25.68 -20.44 -10.55
CA MET A 281 -25.77 -21.03 -9.20
C MET A 281 -24.83 -22.22 -9.02
N ASN A 282 -24.62 -23.03 -10.07
CA ASN A 282 -23.68 -24.16 -10.02
C ASN A 282 -22.23 -23.67 -9.94
N GLN A 283 -21.86 -22.66 -10.74
CA GLN A 283 -20.53 -22.04 -10.69
C GLN A 283 -20.27 -21.38 -9.33
N GLU A 284 -21.27 -20.68 -8.79
CA GLU A 284 -21.21 -20.11 -7.44
C GLU A 284 -20.86 -21.16 -6.38
N ARG A 285 -21.60 -22.28 -6.35
CA ARG A 285 -21.33 -23.36 -5.39
C ARG A 285 -19.94 -23.95 -5.57
N LYS A 286 -19.53 -24.23 -6.81
CA LYS A 286 -18.17 -24.73 -7.10
C LYS A 286 -17.11 -23.77 -6.59
N TYR A 287 -17.27 -22.47 -6.82
CA TYR A 287 -16.32 -21.46 -6.37
C TYR A 287 -16.24 -21.37 -4.84
N LEU A 288 -17.37 -21.31 -4.15
CA LEU A 288 -17.38 -21.23 -2.68
C LEU A 288 -16.87 -22.52 -2.02
N GLU A 289 -17.13 -23.68 -2.63
CA GLU A 289 -16.60 -24.97 -2.18
C GLU A 289 -15.07 -25.02 -2.31
N LEU A 290 -14.53 -24.64 -3.49
CA LEU A 290 -13.07 -24.57 -3.70
C LEU A 290 -12.43 -23.56 -2.76
N LEU A 291 -13.02 -22.37 -2.60
CA LEU A 291 -12.51 -21.33 -1.72
C LEU A 291 -12.42 -21.81 -0.26
N GLY A 292 -13.40 -22.62 0.18
CA GLY A 292 -13.39 -23.25 1.51
C GLY A 292 -12.36 -24.38 1.69
N GLN A 293 -11.73 -24.85 0.62
CA GLN A 293 -10.70 -25.91 0.63
C GLN A 293 -9.28 -25.38 0.41
N VAL A 294 -9.12 -24.06 0.23
CA VAL A 294 -7.81 -23.41 0.02
C VAL A 294 -6.94 -23.58 1.26
N VAL A 295 -5.71 -24.01 1.03
CA VAL A 295 -4.65 -24.17 2.04
C VAL A 295 -3.43 -23.29 1.76
N ASP A 296 -3.27 -22.84 0.51
CA ASP A 296 -2.15 -22.00 0.09
C ASP A 296 -2.59 -20.87 -0.85
N GLY A 297 -1.86 -19.77 -0.80
CA GLY A 297 -2.12 -18.56 -1.59
C GLY A 297 -0.82 -17.90 -2.00
N ARG A 298 -0.65 -17.66 -3.31
CA ARG A 298 0.59 -17.13 -3.88
C ARG A 298 0.32 -16.12 -5.01
N ILE A 299 1.29 -15.25 -5.23
CA ILE A 299 1.39 -14.42 -6.42
C ILE A 299 2.29 -15.10 -7.45
N GLY A 300 1.74 -15.35 -8.62
CA GLY A 300 2.45 -15.90 -9.76
C GLY A 300 3.33 -14.88 -10.48
N ARG A 301 4.06 -15.34 -11.50
CA ARG A 301 5.06 -14.52 -12.20
C ARG A 301 4.46 -13.40 -13.04
N GLN A 302 3.18 -13.49 -13.37
CA GLN A 302 2.46 -12.49 -14.16
C GLN A 302 1.64 -11.55 -13.25
N GLY A 303 1.79 -11.67 -11.93
CA GLY A 303 1.01 -10.92 -10.95
C GLY A 303 -0.37 -11.51 -10.70
N GLU A 304 -0.63 -12.74 -11.14
CA GLU A 304 -1.86 -13.47 -10.86
C GLU A 304 -1.88 -13.98 -9.41
N LEU A 305 -3.04 -13.94 -8.78
CA LEU A 305 -3.31 -14.66 -7.54
C LEU A 305 -3.62 -16.11 -7.87
N LEU A 306 -2.93 -17.02 -7.18
CA LEU A 306 -3.14 -18.46 -7.22
C LEU A 306 -3.56 -18.91 -5.82
N LEU A 307 -4.76 -19.48 -5.72
CA LEU A 307 -5.26 -20.12 -4.50
C LEU A 307 -5.32 -21.62 -4.73
N GLU A 308 -4.56 -22.38 -3.96
CA GLU A 308 -4.44 -23.83 -4.10
C GLU A 308 -5.15 -24.54 -2.95
N THR A 309 -5.95 -25.55 -3.31
CA THR A 309 -6.65 -26.42 -2.37
C THR A 309 -5.78 -27.60 -1.97
N GLY A 310 -6.12 -28.27 -0.87
CA GLY A 310 -5.36 -29.45 -0.40
C GLY A 310 -5.31 -30.65 -1.35
N ASN A 311 -6.17 -30.68 -2.37
CA ASN A 311 -6.17 -31.70 -3.43
C ASN A 311 -5.47 -31.25 -4.74
N GLY A 312 -4.88 -30.04 -4.76
CA GLY A 312 -4.13 -29.49 -5.90
C GLY A 312 -4.98 -28.78 -6.95
N GLU A 313 -6.26 -28.49 -6.68
CA GLU A 313 -7.06 -27.62 -7.55
C GLU A 313 -6.68 -26.14 -7.32
N VAL A 314 -6.72 -25.35 -8.38
CA VAL A 314 -6.27 -23.95 -8.34
C VAL A 314 -7.39 -23.01 -8.79
N ILE A 315 -7.58 -21.94 -8.03
CA ILE A 315 -8.33 -20.75 -8.46
C ILE A 315 -7.31 -19.71 -8.90
N LYS A 316 -7.43 -19.23 -10.15
CA LYS A 316 -6.57 -18.17 -10.69
C LYS A 316 -7.34 -16.88 -10.88
N ALA A 317 -6.78 -15.78 -10.38
CA ALA A 317 -7.37 -14.46 -10.50
C ALA A 317 -6.33 -13.40 -10.84
N PHE A 318 -6.76 -12.30 -11.46
CA PHE A 318 -5.91 -11.15 -11.77
C PHE A 318 -6.42 -9.90 -11.06
N PRO A 319 -5.54 -8.94 -10.73
CA PRO A 319 -5.97 -7.69 -10.14
C PRO A 319 -6.89 -6.94 -11.12
N ALA A 320 -8.01 -6.42 -10.62
CA ALA A 320 -8.89 -5.57 -11.41
C ALA A 320 -8.14 -4.33 -11.87
N THR A 321 -8.26 -4.00 -13.16
CA THR A 321 -7.64 -2.80 -13.74
C THR A 321 -8.57 -1.57 -13.71
N THR A 322 -9.86 -1.79 -13.46
CA THR A 322 -10.90 -0.75 -13.39
C THR A 322 -11.72 -0.89 -12.11
N ASP A 323 -12.22 0.23 -11.56
CA ASP A 323 -13.17 0.19 -10.45
C ASP A 323 -14.53 -0.33 -10.96
N ASN A 324 -14.77 -1.63 -10.80
CA ASN A 324 -16.00 -2.30 -11.23
C ASN A 324 -17.14 -2.20 -10.18
N LEU A 325 -17.04 -1.24 -9.23
CA LEU A 325 -17.98 -1.00 -8.12
C LEU A 325 -18.67 0.36 -8.18
#